data_AF-A0A954EWS9-F1
#
_entry.id   AF-A0A954EWS9-F1
#
_cell.length_a   1.000
_cell.length_b   1.000
_cell.length_c   1.000
_cell.angle_alpha   90.00
_cell.angle_beta   90.00
_cell.angle_gamma   90.00
#
_symmetry.space_group_name_H-M   'P 1'
#
loop_
_entity.id
_entity.type
_entity.pdbx_description
1 polymer ?
#
loop_
_entity_poly.entity_id
_entity_poly.type
_entity_poly.pdbx_seq_one_letter_code
_entity_poly.pdbx_strand_id
1 'polypeptide(L)'
;QEISKKAKQETRQETASAGSDNSWLTSAGMQKAMKGVVNGLNETLKNRKEQPRDSSTPKRSADRSTPKPSAARKAIREAFSPLRNVAKSANDWVMKPPQRSSSGPSRPSFEAPSLSGVDWQNGLGLVAIGVLIGVCLLFLARRFLNHRQQLEQEQTALKQMAFQLRTREDVVRAYHLITSRWPSSVAKWWPHQLATPAMASAVPDRREPLAVLTELYEQARYLPPDAELTDAQIESARNAIQQCLAL
;
A
#
# COMPACT_ATOMS: atom_id res chain seq x y z
N GLN A 1 58.82 11.99 16.01
CA GLN A 1 57.64 12.88 15.84
C GLN A 1 57.46 13.41 14.40
N GLU A 2 58.29 13.02 13.41
CA GLU A 2 58.16 13.51 12.03
C GLU A 2 57.28 12.67 11.10
N ILE A 3 56.94 11.43 11.49
CA ILE A 3 56.16 10.51 10.64
C ILE A 3 54.64 10.85 10.67
N SER A 4 54.17 11.55 11.70
CA SER A 4 52.75 11.92 11.85
C SER A 4 52.30 13.09 10.97
N LYS A 5 53.22 13.84 10.35
CA LYS A 5 52.86 15.00 9.51
C LYS A 5 52.66 14.64 8.03
N LYS A 6 53.20 13.51 7.57
CA LYS A 6 53.11 13.10 6.15
C LYS A 6 51.76 12.48 5.78
N ALA A 7 51.09 11.79 6.71
CA ALA A 7 49.79 11.15 6.45
C ALA A 7 48.60 12.13 6.37
N LYS A 8 48.79 13.42 6.72
CA LYS A 8 47.69 14.41 6.77
C LYS A 8 47.60 15.30 5.52
N GLN A 9 48.56 15.19 4.58
CA GLN A 9 48.56 15.97 3.34
C GLN A 9 48.02 15.22 2.12
N GLU A 10 48.01 13.88 2.13
CA GLU A 10 47.49 13.11 0.98
C GLU A 10 45.96 13.06 0.93
N THR A 11 45.25 13.28 2.05
CA THR A 11 43.78 13.25 2.07
C THR A 11 43.11 14.54 1.56
N ARG A 12 43.86 15.53 1.07
CA ARG A 12 43.32 16.86 0.72
C ARG A 12 43.33 17.19 -0.77
N GLN A 13 43.82 16.31 -1.64
CA GLN A 13 43.90 16.56 -3.09
C GLN A 13 42.87 15.81 -3.94
N GLU A 14 41.99 14.99 -3.37
CA GLU A 14 41.05 14.17 -4.15
C GLU A 14 39.59 14.67 -4.20
N THR A 15 39.31 15.90 -3.75
CA THR A 15 37.93 16.46 -3.76
C THR A 15 37.72 17.58 -4.79
N ALA A 16 38.55 17.67 -5.83
CA ALA A 16 38.47 18.76 -6.81
C ALA A 16 38.46 18.28 -8.27
N SER A 17 37.61 17.30 -8.61
CA SER A 17 37.14 17.11 -10.00
C SER A 17 35.99 16.11 -10.07
N ALA A 18 34.77 16.55 -9.74
CA ALA A 18 33.56 15.87 -10.18
C ALA A 18 32.53 16.95 -10.50
N GLY A 19 32.55 17.38 -11.76
CA GLY A 19 31.54 18.26 -12.34
C GLY A 19 30.16 17.63 -12.19
N SER A 20 29.37 18.23 -11.30
CA SER A 20 27.99 17.87 -11.02
C SER A 20 27.08 18.48 -12.09
N ASP A 21 26.95 17.79 -13.22
CA ASP A 21 25.93 18.06 -14.25
C ASP A 21 24.53 17.63 -13.78
N ASN A 22 23.99 18.33 -12.78
CA ASN A 22 22.64 18.12 -12.24
C ASN A 22 21.56 18.93 -12.99
N SER A 23 21.66 19.06 -14.33
CA SER A 23 20.66 19.81 -15.12
C SER A 23 19.33 19.06 -15.35
N TRP A 24 19.22 17.81 -14.87
CA TRP A 24 18.08 16.93 -15.07
C TRP A 24 16.89 17.21 -14.12
N LEU A 25 17.04 18.11 -13.14
CA LEU A 25 16.01 18.46 -12.15
C LEU A 25 15.23 19.75 -12.47
N THR A 26 15.21 20.16 -13.75
CA THR A 26 14.29 21.20 -14.20
C THR A 26 12.95 20.58 -14.58
N SER A 27 11.84 21.25 -14.25
CA SER A 27 10.46 20.78 -14.50
C SER A 27 10.17 20.40 -15.96
N ALA A 28 10.95 20.94 -16.90
CA ALA A 28 10.90 20.60 -18.32
C ALA A 28 11.38 19.16 -18.61
N GLY A 29 12.37 18.64 -17.88
CA GLY A 29 12.87 17.27 -18.02
C GLY A 29 11.83 16.23 -17.60
N MET A 30 11.08 16.51 -16.53
CA MET A 30 10.05 15.61 -16.01
C MET A 30 8.86 15.46 -16.98
N GLN A 31 8.46 16.55 -17.65
CA GLN A 31 7.41 16.49 -18.68
C GLN A 31 7.84 15.67 -19.92
N LYS A 32 9.12 15.72 -20.29
CA LYS A 32 9.65 14.94 -21.42
C LYS A 32 9.74 13.45 -21.09
N ALA A 33 10.14 13.10 -19.87
CA ALA A 33 10.16 11.72 -19.38
C ALA A 33 8.75 11.12 -19.32
N MET A 34 7.75 11.87 -18.83
CA MET A 34 6.35 11.39 -18.80
C MET A 34 5.75 11.16 -20.20
N LYS A 35 6.05 12.03 -21.18
CA LYS A 35 5.59 11.83 -22.56
C LYS A 35 6.18 10.57 -23.21
N GLY A 36 7.42 10.20 -22.89
CA GLY A 36 8.06 8.98 -23.39
C GLY A 36 7.36 7.70 -22.90
N VAL A 37 7.00 7.64 -21.62
CA VAL A 37 6.34 6.46 -21.02
C VAL A 37 4.93 6.24 -21.59
N VAL A 38 4.17 7.31 -21.82
CA VAL A 38 2.82 7.22 -22.39
C VAL A 38 2.86 6.72 -23.84
N ASN A 39 3.85 7.15 -24.63
CA ASN A 39 4.00 6.70 -26.02
C ASN A 39 4.42 5.22 -26.11
N GLY A 40 5.29 4.72 -25.21
CA GLY A 40 5.70 3.31 -25.20
C GLY A 40 4.58 2.33 -24.80
N LEU A 41 3.66 2.76 -23.93
CA LEU A 41 2.47 1.97 -23.56
C LEU A 41 1.46 1.84 -24.72
N ASN A 42 1.39 2.84 -25.60
CA ASN A 42 0.47 2.79 -26.73
C ASN A 42 0.97 1.84 -27.83
N GLU A 43 2.28 1.74 -28.05
CA GLU A 43 2.85 0.79 -29.02
C GLU A 43 2.74 -0.68 -28.56
N THR A 44 2.94 -0.94 -27.27
CA THR A 44 2.82 -2.31 -26.72
C THR A 44 1.38 -2.84 -26.77
N LEU A 45 0.38 -1.96 -26.66
CA LEU A 45 -1.03 -2.35 -26.84
C LEU A 45 -1.40 -2.60 -28.32
N LYS A 46 -0.75 -1.90 -29.26
CA LYS A 46 -1.00 -2.08 -30.70
C LYS A 46 -0.42 -3.41 -31.19
N ASN A 47 0.77 -3.79 -30.72
CA ASN A 47 1.42 -5.05 -31.11
C ASN A 47 0.79 -6.31 -30.49
N ARG A 48 -0.02 -6.17 -29.43
CA ARG A 48 -0.69 -7.32 -28.80
C ARG A 48 -1.91 -7.83 -29.58
N LYS A 49 -2.41 -7.07 -30.56
CA LYS A 49 -3.61 -7.44 -31.32
C LYS A 49 -3.37 -8.46 -32.45
N GLU A 50 -2.12 -8.79 -32.76
CA GLU A 50 -1.77 -9.62 -33.92
C GLU A 50 -1.20 -11.00 -33.56
N GLN A 51 -1.19 -11.39 -32.28
CA GLN A 51 -0.67 -12.71 -31.90
C GLN A 51 -1.71 -13.81 -32.20
N PRO A 52 -1.44 -14.74 -33.13
CA PRO A 52 -2.36 -15.82 -33.47
C PRO A 52 -2.55 -16.78 -32.29
N ARG A 53 -3.81 -17.18 -32.11
CA ARG A 53 -4.33 -17.93 -30.97
C ARG A 53 -4.06 -19.42 -31.18
N ASP A 54 -2.89 -19.90 -30.78
CA ASP A 54 -2.61 -21.34 -30.78
C ASP A 54 -3.42 -22.03 -29.69
N SER A 55 -4.41 -22.80 -30.13
CA SER A 55 -5.36 -23.54 -29.32
C SER A 55 -4.91 -24.99 -29.21
N SER A 56 -4.15 -25.31 -28.16
CA SER A 56 -3.95 -26.69 -27.72
C SER A 56 -4.31 -26.81 -26.25
N THR A 57 -5.56 -27.20 -26.01
CA THR A 57 -6.10 -27.49 -24.68
C THR A 57 -5.81 -28.95 -24.33
N PRO A 58 -5.04 -29.26 -23.27
CA PRO A 58 -4.97 -30.63 -22.78
C PRO A 58 -6.22 -30.91 -21.93
N LYS A 59 -7.07 -31.84 -22.42
CA LYS A 59 -8.11 -32.52 -21.64
C LYS A 59 -7.44 -33.21 -20.46
N ARG A 60 -7.64 -32.70 -19.23
CA ARG A 60 -7.27 -33.40 -17.99
C ARG A 60 -8.54 -33.87 -17.29
N SER A 61 -8.62 -35.19 -17.20
CA SER A 61 -9.73 -35.99 -16.72
C SER A 61 -10.19 -35.61 -15.31
N ALA A 62 -11.51 -35.65 -15.15
CA ALA A 62 -12.23 -35.53 -13.90
C ALA A 62 -11.95 -36.73 -12.99
N ASP A 63 -11.53 -36.45 -11.76
CA ASP A 63 -12.08 -37.13 -10.57
C ASP A 63 -11.57 -36.41 -9.32
N ARG A 64 -12.45 -35.60 -8.69
CA ARG A 64 -12.21 -35.15 -7.32
C ARG A 64 -13.54 -34.96 -6.61
N SER A 65 -13.84 -35.95 -5.80
CA SER A 65 -14.91 -36.04 -4.82
C SER A 65 -15.05 -34.75 -4.02
N THR A 66 -16.24 -34.17 -4.08
CA THR A 66 -16.64 -33.00 -3.28
C THR A 66 -17.00 -33.44 -1.86
N PRO A 67 -16.38 -32.86 -0.81
CA PRO A 67 -16.81 -33.10 0.55
C PRO A 67 -18.14 -32.38 0.85
N LYS A 68 -19.05 -33.13 1.46
CA LYS A 68 -20.39 -32.74 1.92
C LYS A 68 -20.31 -31.52 2.85
N PRO A 69 -21.04 -30.41 2.61
CA PRO A 69 -20.99 -29.24 3.48
C PRO A 69 -21.66 -29.52 4.84
N SER A 70 -20.91 -29.32 5.92
CA SER A 70 -21.37 -29.50 7.30
C SER A 70 -22.38 -28.41 7.71
N ALA A 71 -23.30 -28.79 8.60
CA ALA A 71 -24.40 -27.97 9.12
C ALA A 71 -23.95 -26.64 9.77
N ALA A 72 -22.67 -26.48 10.11
CA ALA A 72 -22.11 -25.27 10.71
C ALA A 72 -22.18 -24.02 9.79
N ARG A 73 -22.20 -24.20 8.46
CA ARG A 73 -22.35 -23.06 7.51
C ARG A 73 -23.77 -22.47 7.48
N LYS A 74 -24.78 -23.17 7.98
CA LYS A 74 -26.16 -22.67 7.97
C LYS A 74 -26.40 -21.62 9.07
N ALA A 75 -25.82 -21.82 10.26
CA ALA A 75 -25.98 -20.90 11.40
C ALA A 75 -25.31 -19.53 11.17
N ILE A 76 -24.13 -19.49 10.52
CA ILE A 76 -23.45 -18.22 10.21
C ILE A 76 -24.23 -17.41 9.18
N ARG A 77 -25.00 -18.05 8.29
CA ARG A 77 -25.78 -17.35 7.26
C ARG A 77 -26.98 -16.58 7.82
N GLU A 78 -27.53 -17.01 8.96
CA GLU A 78 -28.70 -16.36 9.56
C GLU A 78 -28.34 -15.17 10.44
N ALA A 79 -27.16 -15.16 11.07
CA ALA A 79 -26.69 -14.06 11.92
C ALA A 79 -26.38 -12.75 11.16
N PHE A 80 -26.14 -12.80 9.84
CA PHE A 80 -25.82 -11.62 9.01
C PHE A 80 -26.99 -11.12 8.14
N SER A 81 -28.19 -11.63 8.36
CA SER A 81 -29.40 -11.27 7.60
C SER A 81 -29.80 -9.77 7.70
N PRO A 82 -29.71 -9.07 8.84
CA PRO A 82 -30.17 -7.68 8.92
C PRO A 82 -29.22 -6.66 8.24
N LEU A 83 -27.92 -6.97 8.11
CA LEU A 83 -26.95 -6.08 7.46
C LEU A 83 -27.04 -6.10 5.92
N ARG A 84 -27.63 -7.15 5.34
CA ARG A 84 -27.77 -7.27 3.87
C ARG A 84 -28.83 -6.36 3.28
N ASN A 85 -29.80 -5.93 4.09
CA ASN A 85 -30.85 -5.02 3.65
C ASN A 85 -30.34 -3.57 3.55
N VAL A 86 -29.34 -3.18 4.35
CA VAL A 86 -28.71 -1.84 4.27
C VAL A 86 -27.82 -1.73 3.02
N ALA A 87 -27.08 -2.79 2.68
CA ALA A 87 -26.21 -2.79 1.49
C ALA A 87 -26.98 -2.82 0.16
N LYS A 88 -28.21 -3.37 0.12
CA LYS A 88 -29.05 -3.32 -1.08
C LYS A 88 -29.60 -1.92 -1.37
N SER A 89 -29.88 -1.12 -0.33
CA SER A 89 -30.39 0.26 -0.52
C SER A 89 -29.36 1.22 -1.12
N ALA A 90 -28.06 0.96 -0.95
CA ALA A 90 -27.00 1.82 -1.46
C ALA A 90 -26.65 1.54 -2.94
N ASN A 91 -26.95 0.35 -3.46
CA ASN A 91 -26.54 -0.03 -4.82
C ASN A 91 -27.55 0.38 -5.90
N ASP A 92 -28.79 0.70 -5.54
CA ASP A 92 -29.80 1.23 -6.48
C ASP A 92 -29.49 2.67 -6.95
N TRP A 93 -28.66 3.41 -6.21
CA TRP A 93 -28.22 4.75 -6.61
C TRP A 93 -27.08 4.73 -7.63
N VAL A 94 -26.36 3.62 -7.78
CA VAL A 94 -25.11 3.56 -8.55
C VAL A 94 -25.28 2.94 -9.95
N MET A 95 -26.34 2.16 -10.20
CA MET A 95 -26.46 1.34 -11.41
C MET A 95 -27.60 1.72 -12.36
N LYS A 96 -28.25 2.88 -12.18
CA LYS A 96 -29.25 3.36 -13.16
C LYS A 96 -28.56 4.27 -14.20
N PRO A 97 -28.28 3.79 -15.42
CA PRO A 97 -27.78 4.66 -16.48
C PRO A 97 -28.83 5.73 -16.80
N PRO A 98 -28.43 6.99 -17.02
CA PRO A 98 -29.37 8.05 -17.36
C PRO A 98 -29.97 7.76 -18.74
N GLN A 99 -31.28 7.50 -18.80
CA GLN A 99 -32.00 7.65 -20.06
C GLN A 99 -31.89 9.12 -20.47
N ARG A 100 -31.18 9.37 -21.59
CA ARG A 100 -31.18 10.65 -22.29
C ARG A 100 -32.58 10.91 -22.85
N SER A 101 -33.42 11.52 -22.04
CA SER A 101 -34.52 12.37 -22.53
C SER A 101 -34.05 13.81 -22.41
N SER A 102 -33.83 14.42 -23.57
CA SER A 102 -33.47 15.81 -23.76
C SER A 102 -34.60 16.74 -23.32
N SER A 103 -34.46 17.36 -22.15
CA SER A 103 -35.14 18.61 -21.81
C SER A 103 -34.56 19.23 -20.55
N GLY A 104 -33.80 20.32 -20.72
CA GLY A 104 -33.57 21.34 -19.67
C GLY A 104 -32.37 21.10 -18.74
N PRO A 105 -31.57 22.14 -18.41
CA PRO A 105 -30.53 22.06 -17.40
C PRO A 105 -31.16 22.05 -16.00
N SER A 106 -31.58 20.88 -15.53
CA SER A 106 -31.97 20.68 -14.13
C SER A 106 -30.72 20.69 -13.27
N ARG A 107 -30.45 21.84 -12.62
CA ARG A 107 -29.50 21.94 -11.52
C ARG A 107 -29.81 20.83 -10.50
N PRO A 108 -28.82 20.10 -9.97
CA PRO A 108 -29.06 19.24 -8.83
C PRO A 108 -29.47 20.14 -7.65
N SER A 109 -30.76 20.13 -7.33
CA SER A 109 -31.29 20.72 -6.11
C SER A 109 -30.79 19.88 -4.95
N PHE A 110 -29.64 20.27 -4.40
CA PHE A 110 -29.22 19.86 -3.08
C PHE A 110 -30.19 20.53 -2.12
N GLU A 111 -31.29 19.84 -1.80
CA GLU A 111 -32.15 20.20 -0.68
C GLU A 111 -31.33 19.99 0.60
N ALA A 112 -30.52 20.99 0.93
CA ALA A 112 -29.95 21.11 2.25
C ALA A 112 -31.13 21.09 3.23
N PRO A 113 -31.07 20.27 4.31
CA PRO A 113 -32.11 20.29 5.31
C PRO A 113 -32.29 21.74 5.77
N SER A 114 -33.49 22.26 5.58
CA SER A 114 -33.84 23.63 5.92
C SER A 114 -33.68 23.80 7.43
N LEU A 115 -32.57 24.41 7.83
CA LEU A 115 -32.26 24.87 9.20
C LEU A 115 -33.14 26.06 9.62
N SER A 116 -34.36 26.15 9.09
CA SER A 116 -35.27 27.30 9.26
C SER A 116 -36.02 27.32 10.60
N GLY A 117 -35.61 26.50 11.58
CA GLY A 117 -36.22 26.45 12.91
C GLY A 117 -35.24 26.64 14.07
N VAL A 118 -33.98 27.01 13.81
CA VAL A 118 -33.05 27.35 14.89
C VAL A 118 -33.19 28.84 15.17
N ASP A 119 -33.93 29.19 16.22
CA ASP A 119 -34.04 30.57 16.71
C ASP A 119 -32.68 31.04 17.25
N TRP A 120 -31.84 31.58 16.36
CA TRP A 120 -30.51 32.14 16.68
C TRP A 120 -30.54 33.32 17.66
N GLN A 121 -31.73 33.84 17.97
CA GLN A 121 -31.93 34.95 18.89
C GLN A 121 -31.71 34.55 20.36
N ASN A 122 -31.85 33.26 20.67
CA ASN A 122 -31.54 32.71 21.99
C ASN A 122 -30.12 32.13 21.92
N GLY A 123 -29.16 32.71 22.64
CA GLY A 123 -27.74 32.31 22.63
C GLY A 123 -27.44 30.82 22.88
N LEU A 124 -28.45 30.04 23.29
CA LEU A 124 -28.44 28.57 23.33
C LEU A 124 -28.03 27.91 22.00
N GLY A 125 -28.38 28.48 20.84
CA GLY A 125 -28.01 27.90 19.54
C GLY A 125 -26.50 27.85 19.32
N LEU A 126 -25.78 28.92 19.69
CA LEU A 126 -24.33 28.99 19.59
C LEU A 126 -23.64 28.04 20.57
N VAL A 127 -24.21 27.88 21.78
CA VAL A 127 -23.71 26.90 22.77
C VAL A 127 -23.84 25.49 22.23
N ALA A 128 -24.98 25.12 21.64
CA ALA A 128 -25.19 23.79 21.08
C ALA A 128 -24.19 23.47 19.94
N ILE A 129 -23.93 24.43 19.05
CA ILE A 129 -22.93 24.27 17.98
C ILE A 129 -21.52 24.14 18.55
N GLY A 130 -21.18 24.95 19.56
CA GLY A 130 -19.88 24.86 20.25
C GLY A 130 -19.65 23.49 20.87
N VAL A 131 -20.68 22.93 21.53
CA VAL A 131 -20.63 21.57 22.09
C VAL A 131 -20.47 20.53 20.98
N LEU A 132 -21.20 20.65 19.87
CA LEU A 132 -21.11 19.70 18.75
C LEU A 132 -19.71 19.70 18.11
N ILE A 133 -19.12 20.89 17.91
CA ILE A 133 -17.74 21.03 17.42
C ILE A 133 -16.76 20.43 18.43
N GLY A 134 -16.93 20.70 19.73
CA GLY A 134 -16.11 20.13 20.79
C GLY A 134 -16.12 18.59 20.80
N VAL A 135 -17.31 17.99 20.68
CA VAL A 135 -17.47 16.52 20.60
C VAL A 135 -16.83 15.96 19.33
N CYS A 136 -16.99 16.64 18.19
CA CYS A 136 -16.37 16.23 16.93
C CYS A 136 -14.83 16.25 16.99
N LEU A 137 -14.25 17.32 17.55
CA LEU A 137 -12.80 17.43 17.75
C LEU A 137 -12.27 16.38 18.73
N LEU A 138 -12.98 16.14 19.84
CA LEU A 138 -12.63 15.10 20.80
C LEU A 138 -12.64 13.70 20.15
N PHE A 139 -13.65 13.42 19.32
CA PHE A 139 -13.76 12.16 18.59
C PHE A 139 -12.61 11.98 17.60
N LEU A 140 -12.29 13.01 16.81
CA LEU A 140 -11.16 12.98 15.88
C LEU A 140 -9.83 12.81 16.62
N ALA A 141 -9.60 13.56 17.70
CA ALA A 141 -8.39 13.42 18.52
C ALA A 141 -8.24 11.99 19.06
N ARG A 142 -9.30 11.42 19.64
CA ARG A 142 -9.29 10.01 20.09
C ARG A 142 -9.01 9.04 18.94
N ARG A 143 -9.62 9.25 17.77
CA ARG A 143 -9.39 8.41 16.59
C ARG A 143 -7.93 8.47 16.13
N PHE A 144 -7.34 9.66 16.10
CA PHE A 144 -5.92 9.83 15.78
C PHE A 144 -5.00 9.19 16.81
N LEU A 145 -5.28 9.36 18.11
CA LEU A 145 -4.49 8.74 19.19
C LEU A 145 -4.52 7.21 19.11
N ASN A 146 -5.71 6.62 18.93
CA ASN A 146 -5.85 5.17 18.80
C ASN A 146 -5.09 4.65 17.56
N HIS A 147 -5.11 5.39 16.46
CA HIS A 147 -4.39 4.99 15.26
C HIS A 147 -2.86 5.07 15.44
N ARG A 148 -2.36 6.08 16.16
CA ARG A 148 -0.93 6.17 16.51
C ARG A 148 -0.49 5.03 17.43
N GLN A 149 -1.30 4.70 18.44
CA GLN A 149 -1.01 3.57 19.34
C GLN A 149 -0.94 2.24 18.58
N GLN A 150 -1.82 2.02 17.62
CA GLN A 150 -1.76 0.84 16.74
C GLN A 150 -0.47 0.79 15.94
N LEU A 151 -0.06 1.90 15.32
CA LEU A 151 1.18 1.97 14.55
C LEU A 151 2.43 1.74 15.42
N GLU A 152 2.43 2.24 16.66
CA GLU A 152 3.51 2.03 17.62
C GLU A 152 3.58 0.57 18.08
N GLN A 153 2.44 -0.06 18.38
CA GLN A 153 2.36 -1.48 18.73
C GLN A 153 2.80 -2.38 17.58
N GLU A 154 2.39 -2.06 16.36
CA GLU A 154 2.85 -2.79 15.17
C GLU A 154 4.36 -2.61 14.95
N GLN A 155 4.89 -1.41 15.21
CA GLN A 155 6.33 -1.18 15.08
C GLN A 155 7.15 -1.91 16.15
N THR A 156 6.67 -1.98 17.40
CA THR A 156 7.34 -2.76 18.45
C THR A 156 7.25 -4.26 18.17
N ALA A 157 6.10 -4.74 17.70
CA ALA A 157 5.92 -6.13 17.27
C ALA A 157 6.86 -6.50 16.10
N LEU A 158 6.99 -5.63 15.10
CA LEU A 158 7.90 -5.82 13.97
C LEU A 158 9.38 -5.83 14.41
N LYS A 159 9.75 -4.93 15.32
CA LYS A 159 11.11 -4.92 15.90
C LYS A 159 11.39 -6.21 16.65
N GLN A 160 10.46 -6.68 17.48
CA GLN A 160 10.59 -7.96 18.18
C GLN A 160 10.66 -9.14 17.21
N MET A 161 9.85 -9.12 16.16
CA MET A 161 9.88 -10.15 15.12
C MET A 161 11.22 -10.20 14.39
N ALA A 162 11.85 -9.05 14.13
CA ALA A 162 13.19 -9.00 13.52
C ALA A 162 14.23 -9.77 14.35
N PHE A 163 14.16 -9.71 15.69
CA PHE A 163 15.05 -10.48 16.57
C PHE A 163 14.70 -11.98 16.64
N GLN A 164 13.44 -12.34 16.41
CA GLN A 164 12.94 -13.71 16.50
C GLN A 164 12.97 -14.47 15.16
N LEU A 165 13.33 -13.79 14.08
CA LEU A 165 13.31 -14.35 12.74
C LEU A 165 14.31 -15.51 12.62
N ARG A 166 13.82 -16.73 12.43
CA ARG A 166 14.65 -17.95 12.33
C ARG A 166 14.37 -18.74 11.06
N THR A 167 13.14 -18.73 10.57
CA THR A 167 12.75 -19.59 9.45
C THR A 167 12.39 -18.78 8.20
N ARG A 168 12.24 -19.48 7.08
CA ARG A 168 11.74 -18.87 5.84
C ARG A 168 10.33 -18.28 6.00
N GLU A 169 9.47 -18.92 6.81
CA GLU A 169 8.11 -18.45 7.07
C GLU A 169 8.13 -17.12 7.84
N ASP A 170 9.12 -16.91 8.69
CA ASP A 170 9.30 -15.64 9.41
C ASP A 170 9.70 -14.53 8.45
N VAL A 171 10.60 -14.78 7.49
CA VAL A 171 10.96 -13.80 6.44
C VAL A 171 9.73 -13.42 5.63
N VAL A 172 8.95 -14.41 5.18
CA VAL A 172 7.73 -14.19 4.39
C VAL A 172 6.71 -13.37 5.18
N ARG A 173 6.50 -13.71 6.45
CA ARG A 173 5.56 -13.00 7.33
C ARG A 173 6.05 -11.57 7.62
N ALA A 174 7.34 -11.36 7.88
CA ALA A 174 7.90 -10.05 8.15
C ALA A 174 7.76 -9.12 6.94
N TYR A 175 8.07 -9.62 5.73
CA TYR A 175 7.88 -8.87 4.50
C TYR A 175 6.43 -8.45 4.28
N HIS A 176 5.48 -9.37 4.52
CA HIS A 176 4.05 -9.06 4.41
C HIS A 176 3.61 -7.99 5.41
N LEU A 177 4.09 -8.04 6.65
CA LEU A 177 3.76 -7.02 7.64
C LEU A 177 4.33 -5.66 7.24
N ILE A 178 5.58 -5.59 6.79
CA ILE A 178 6.22 -4.35 6.34
C ILE A 178 5.47 -3.74 5.14
N THR A 179 5.16 -4.55 4.13
CA THR A 179 4.45 -4.09 2.93
C THR A 179 3.02 -3.66 3.23
N SER A 180 2.34 -4.30 4.20
CA SER A 180 0.97 -3.96 4.56
C SER A 180 0.82 -2.58 5.23
N ARG A 181 1.89 -2.05 5.84
CA ARG A 181 1.89 -0.73 6.49
C ARG A 181 1.83 0.42 5.50
N TRP A 182 2.15 0.18 4.22
CA TRP A 182 2.31 1.25 3.26
C TRP A 182 0.95 1.70 2.71
N PRO A 183 0.57 2.98 2.92
CA PRO A 183 -0.78 3.48 2.62
C PRO A 183 -1.06 3.58 1.12
N SER A 184 -0.03 3.52 0.29
CA SER A 184 -0.18 3.31 -1.15
C SER A 184 -0.77 1.92 -1.35
N SER A 185 -2.10 1.85 -1.34
CA SER A 185 -2.96 0.70 -1.60
C SER A 185 -2.33 -0.30 -2.59
N VAL A 186 -1.46 -1.16 -2.06
CA VAL A 186 -0.96 -2.30 -2.79
C VAL A 186 -2.12 -3.27 -2.75
N ALA A 187 -2.91 -3.26 -3.81
CA ALA A 187 -4.03 -4.19 -3.99
C ALA A 187 -3.59 -5.59 -3.56
N LYS A 188 -4.47 -6.32 -2.87
CA LYS A 188 -4.16 -7.61 -2.21
C LYS A 188 -3.53 -8.68 -3.11
N TRP A 189 -3.52 -8.46 -4.43
CA TRP A 189 -3.04 -9.34 -5.50
C TRP A 189 -1.75 -8.85 -6.17
N TRP A 190 -1.14 -7.75 -5.70
CA TRP A 190 -0.01 -7.13 -6.38
C TRP A 190 1.25 -8.03 -6.36
N PRO A 191 2.01 -8.14 -7.47
CA PRO A 191 3.33 -8.77 -7.47
C PRO A 191 4.32 -7.95 -6.61
N HIS A 192 4.94 -8.61 -5.64
CA HIS A 192 5.97 -8.07 -4.72
C HIS A 192 7.06 -7.26 -5.44
N GLN A 193 7.43 -7.64 -6.66
CA GLN A 193 8.37 -6.89 -7.52
C GLN A 193 8.00 -5.43 -7.78
N LEU A 194 6.71 -5.11 -7.77
CA LEU A 194 6.22 -3.75 -7.98
C LEU A 194 5.98 -3.02 -6.65
N ALA A 195 5.91 -3.73 -5.52
CA ALA A 195 5.83 -3.09 -4.20
C ALA A 195 7.15 -2.37 -3.88
N THR A 196 8.29 -3.02 -4.15
CA THR A 196 9.63 -2.51 -3.86
C THR A 196 9.99 -1.16 -4.50
N PRO A 197 9.65 -0.87 -5.77
CA PRO A 197 9.85 0.47 -6.32
C PRO A 197 8.88 1.51 -5.75
N ALA A 198 7.65 1.13 -5.39
CA ALA A 198 6.66 2.04 -4.80
C ALA A 198 7.04 2.47 -3.38
N MET A 199 7.17 1.51 -2.46
CA MET A 199 8.46 1.22 -1.82
C MET A 199 9.51 2.34 -1.73
N ALA A 200 10.61 2.09 -2.43
CA ALA A 200 11.75 3.00 -2.54
C ALA A 200 11.37 4.43 -2.95
N SER A 201 10.26 4.65 -3.66
CA SER A 201 9.82 5.99 -4.07
C SER A 201 9.25 6.81 -2.92
N ALA A 202 8.58 6.20 -1.94
CA ALA A 202 8.07 6.94 -0.78
C ALA A 202 9.14 7.16 0.31
N VAL A 203 10.12 6.25 0.43
CA VAL A 203 11.24 6.39 1.37
C VAL A 203 12.56 5.98 0.69
N PRO A 204 13.23 6.92 -0.02
CA PRO A 204 14.44 6.63 -0.80
C PRO A 204 15.59 6.04 0.02
N ASP A 205 15.75 6.47 1.27
CA ASP A 205 16.82 6.00 2.17
C ASP A 205 16.74 4.51 2.48
N ARG A 206 15.58 3.88 2.25
CA ARG A 206 15.33 2.45 2.52
C ARG A 206 15.40 1.59 1.28
N ARG A 207 15.81 2.14 0.13
CA ARG A 207 15.79 1.44 -1.16
C ARG A 207 16.63 0.17 -1.15
N GLU A 208 17.87 0.24 -0.67
CA GLU A 208 18.79 -0.90 -0.63
C GLU A 208 18.31 -1.98 0.37
N PRO A 209 17.98 -1.65 1.63
CA PRO A 209 17.42 -2.62 2.58
C PRO A 209 16.15 -3.32 2.05
N LEU A 210 15.25 -2.56 1.42
CA LEU A 210 14.04 -3.10 0.82
C LEU A 210 14.33 -4.04 -0.36
N ALA A 211 15.35 -3.74 -1.16
CA ALA A 211 15.76 -4.60 -2.27
C ALA A 211 16.27 -5.96 -1.74
N VAL A 212 17.18 -5.94 -0.76
CA VAL A 212 17.70 -7.15 -0.10
C VAL A 212 16.56 -7.98 0.49
N LEU A 213 15.65 -7.33 1.23
CA LEU A 213 14.52 -8.03 1.84
C LEU A 213 13.55 -8.62 0.81
N THR A 214 13.35 -7.93 -0.32
CA THR A 214 12.50 -8.43 -1.42
C THR A 214 13.11 -9.67 -2.06
N GLU A 215 14.42 -9.65 -2.32
CA GLU A 215 15.14 -10.79 -2.88
C GLU A 215 15.06 -12.01 -1.96
N LEU A 216 15.34 -11.83 -0.67
CA LEU A 216 15.25 -12.90 0.33
C LEU A 216 13.82 -13.44 0.47
N TYR A 217 12.81 -12.57 0.39
CA TYR A 217 11.41 -12.97 0.36
C TYR A 217 11.08 -13.82 -0.87
N GLU A 218 11.56 -13.45 -2.06
CA GLU A 218 11.35 -14.23 -3.28
C GLU A 218 12.02 -15.60 -3.17
N GLN A 219 13.27 -15.64 -2.73
CA GLN A 219 14.00 -16.88 -2.46
C GLN A 219 13.21 -17.75 -1.48
N ALA A 220 12.78 -17.22 -0.33
CA ALA A 220 12.01 -17.93 0.68
C ALA A 220 10.69 -18.50 0.14
N ARG A 221 10.00 -17.76 -0.73
CA ARG A 221 8.69 -18.12 -1.27
C ARG A 221 8.76 -19.22 -2.32
N TYR A 222 9.82 -19.25 -3.12
CA TYR A 222 10.02 -20.25 -4.17
C TYR A 222 10.90 -21.43 -3.73
N LEU A 223 11.44 -21.39 -2.51
CA LEU A 223 12.19 -22.50 -1.92
C LEU A 223 11.27 -23.71 -1.68
N PRO A 224 11.72 -24.95 -1.97
CA PRO A 224 11.02 -26.16 -1.56
C PRO A 224 10.75 -26.16 -0.04
N PRO A 225 9.67 -26.81 0.44
CA PRO A 225 9.30 -26.80 1.85
C PRO A 225 10.32 -27.48 2.77
N ASP A 226 11.14 -28.36 2.21
CA ASP A 226 12.20 -29.14 2.84
C ASP A 226 13.59 -28.47 2.76
N ALA A 227 13.69 -27.34 2.05
CA ALA A 227 14.90 -26.52 2.00
C ALA A 227 14.76 -25.30 2.91
N GLU A 228 15.84 -24.97 3.62
CA GLU A 228 15.92 -23.85 4.57
C GLU A 228 16.80 -22.72 4.02
N LEU A 229 16.54 -21.49 4.48
CA LEU A 229 17.45 -20.38 4.23
C LEU A 229 18.72 -20.57 5.06
N THR A 230 19.85 -20.17 4.50
CA THR A 230 21.13 -20.18 5.23
C THR A 230 21.12 -19.16 6.37
N ASP A 231 21.89 -19.42 7.43
CA ASP A 231 22.02 -18.50 8.56
C ASP A 231 22.47 -17.08 8.13
N ALA A 232 23.31 -16.99 7.10
CA ALA A 232 23.76 -15.71 6.54
C ALA A 232 22.61 -14.94 5.87
N GLN A 233 21.70 -15.63 5.17
CA GLN A 233 20.49 -15.02 4.59
C GLN A 233 19.52 -14.56 5.69
N ILE A 234 19.37 -15.36 6.74
CA ILE A 234 18.54 -15.00 7.90
C ILE A 234 19.09 -13.74 8.57
N GLU A 235 20.39 -13.66 8.81
CA GLU A 235 21.02 -12.47 9.41
C GLU A 235 20.90 -11.24 8.49
N SER A 236 21.08 -11.42 7.18
CA SER A 236 20.84 -10.36 6.19
C SER A 236 19.39 -9.86 6.23
N ALA A 237 18.40 -10.76 6.34
CA ALA A 237 16.99 -10.38 6.49
C ALA A 237 16.75 -9.58 7.78
N ARG A 238 17.34 -9.98 8.90
CA ARG A 238 17.22 -9.24 10.18
C ARG A 238 17.74 -7.81 10.04
N ASN A 239 18.93 -7.66 9.47
CA ASN A 239 19.56 -6.36 9.25
C ASN A 239 18.73 -5.48 8.31
N ALA A 240 18.26 -6.04 7.19
CA ALA A 240 17.42 -5.33 6.25
C ALA A 240 16.09 -4.87 6.88
N ILE A 241 15.46 -5.71 7.70
CA ILE A 241 14.23 -5.36 8.45
C ILE A 241 14.52 -4.24 9.44
N GLN A 242 15.60 -4.34 10.23
CA GLN A 242 15.97 -3.31 11.19
C GLN A 242 16.21 -1.95 10.51
N GLN A 243 16.92 -1.93 9.39
CA GLN A 243 17.14 -0.72 8.59
C GLN A 243 15.84 -0.18 7.98
N CYS A 244 14.92 -1.05 7.56
CA CYS A 244 13.58 -0.64 7.12
C CYS A 244 12.73 -0.04 8.25
N LEU A 245 12.99 -0.40 9.52
CA LEU A 245 12.23 0.03 10.69
C LEU A 245 12.88 1.18 11.47
N ALA A 246 14.14 1.51 11.18
CA ALA A 246 14.84 2.67 11.72
C ALA A 246 14.14 3.94 11.22
N LEU A 247 13.45 4.61 12.13
CA LEU A 247 12.82 5.92 11.99
C LEU A 247 13.55 6.89 12.92
#